data_AF-A0A916I4B9-F1
#
_entry.id   AF-A0A916I4B9-F1
#
_cell.length_a   1.000
_cell.length_b   1.000
_cell.length_c   1.000
_cell.angle_alpha   90.00
_cell.angle_beta   90.00
_cell.angle_gamma   90.00
#
_symmetry.space_group_name_H-M   'P 1'
#
loop_
_entity.id
_entity.type
_entity.pdbx_description
1 polymer ?
#
loop_
_entity_poly.entity_id
_entity_poly.type
_entity_poly.pdbx_seq_one_letter_code
_entity_poly.pdbx_strand_id
1 'polypeptide(L)'
;RAYQHLHRYDQKRPFATWLLSIAAHYCIDKLRRRKFSIFSMDEEDEEGNTFEIADPDSPNPEMESMKGQTRARVQAMLKDLDATDRAAIIMRYWYDYSEIEIAESLRLTVSAVKSRLHRARKELAGMWQEEETRVHAKRRTYESPAF
;
A
#
# COMPACT_ATOMS: atom_id res chain seq x y z
N ARG A 1 -5.70 -20.84 2.64
CA ARG A 1 -4.68 -20.96 1.55
C ARG A 1 -3.27 -21.23 2.08
N ALA A 2 -2.74 -20.47 3.05
CA ALA A 2 -1.38 -20.70 3.56
C ALA A 2 -1.19 -22.10 4.16
N TYR A 3 -2.07 -22.54 5.08
CA TYR A 3 -2.01 -23.89 5.67
C TYR A 3 -2.02 -25.02 4.63
N GLN A 4 -2.79 -24.86 3.54
CA GLN A 4 -2.86 -25.83 2.45
C GLN A 4 -1.54 -25.95 1.68
N HIS A 5 -0.74 -24.87 1.58
CA HIS A 5 0.53 -24.86 0.87
C HIS A 5 1.75 -25.12 1.78
N LEU A 6 1.54 -25.26 3.09
CA LEU A 6 2.61 -25.43 4.07
C LEU A 6 3.50 -26.65 3.78
N HIS A 7 2.92 -27.72 3.23
CA HIS A 7 3.66 -28.92 2.81
C HIS A 7 4.66 -28.68 1.66
N ARG A 8 4.57 -27.55 0.95
CA ARG A 8 5.49 -27.15 -0.13
C ARG A 8 6.44 -26.03 0.27
N TYR A 9 6.44 -25.65 1.55
CA TYR A 9 7.32 -24.60 2.04
C TYR A 9 8.78 -25.06 1.99
N ASP A 10 9.59 -24.30 1.28
CA ASP A 10 11.04 -24.48 1.25
C ASP A 10 11.67 -23.71 2.42
N GLN A 11 12.28 -24.43 3.35
CA GLN A 11 12.94 -23.89 4.54
C GLN A 11 14.13 -22.98 4.21
N LYS A 12 14.63 -22.99 2.97
CA LYS A 12 15.69 -22.08 2.52
C LYS A 12 15.22 -20.62 2.37
N ARG A 13 13.92 -20.38 2.35
CA ARG A 13 13.32 -19.03 2.25
C ARG A 13 12.74 -18.62 3.61
N PRO A 14 12.86 -17.36 4.05
CA PRO A 14 12.20 -16.92 5.29
C PRO A 14 10.69 -17.19 5.25
N PHE A 15 10.15 -17.74 6.34
CA PHE A 15 8.72 -18.11 6.41
C PHE A 15 7.80 -16.91 6.18
N ALA A 16 8.13 -15.76 6.78
CA ALA A 16 7.41 -14.50 6.57
C ALA A 16 7.39 -14.11 5.09
N THR A 17 8.49 -14.34 4.38
CA THR A 17 8.60 -14.05 2.96
C THR A 17 7.63 -14.90 2.15
N TRP A 18 7.67 -16.22 2.36
CA TRP A 18 6.77 -17.15 1.70
C TRP A 18 5.29 -16.88 1.99
N LEU A 19 4.94 -16.58 3.25
CA LEU A 19 3.57 -16.29 3.64
C LEU A 19 3.04 -14.99 2.99
N LEU A 20 3.87 -13.95 2.95
CA LEU A 20 3.50 -12.67 2.35
C LEU A 20 3.32 -12.80 0.82
N SER A 21 4.11 -13.65 0.14
CA SER A 21 3.86 -13.94 -1.28
C SER A 21 2.46 -14.55 -1.48
N ILE A 22 2.02 -15.47 -0.62
CA ILE A 22 0.67 -16.06 -0.69
C ILE A 22 -0.41 -15.00 -0.43
N ALA A 23 -0.21 -14.17 0.60
CA ALA A 23 -1.13 -13.10 0.96
C ALA A 23 -1.28 -12.08 -0.19
N ALA A 24 -0.16 -11.67 -0.80
CA ALA A 24 -0.16 -10.72 -1.90
C ALA A 24 -0.94 -11.23 -3.11
N HIS A 25 -0.70 -12.47 -3.56
CA HIS A 25 -1.46 -13.07 -4.65
C HIS A 25 -2.96 -13.12 -4.34
N TYR A 26 -3.33 -13.49 -3.11
CA TYR A 26 -4.73 -13.56 -2.71
C TYR A 26 -5.39 -12.17 -2.71
N CYS A 27 -4.71 -11.16 -2.14
CA CYS A 27 -5.20 -9.79 -2.11
C CYS A 27 -5.32 -9.19 -3.51
N ILE A 28 -4.33 -9.41 -4.39
CA ILE A 28 -4.38 -8.97 -5.79
C ILE A 28 -5.57 -9.63 -6.52
N ASP A 29 -5.77 -10.94 -6.37
CA ASP A 29 -6.90 -11.63 -7.00
C ASP A 29 -8.25 -11.14 -6.46
N LYS A 30 -8.38 -10.93 -5.14
CA LYS A 30 -9.60 -10.37 -4.52
C LYS A 30 -9.89 -8.96 -5.05
N LEU A 31 -8.88 -8.10 -5.16
CA LEU A 31 -9.06 -6.74 -5.70
C LEU A 31 -9.40 -6.74 -7.19
N ARG A 32 -8.78 -7.62 -7.97
CA ARG A 32 -9.10 -7.77 -9.39
C ARG A 32 -10.55 -8.18 -9.57
N ARG A 33 -11.02 -9.16 -8.79
CA ARG A 33 -12.43 -9.58 -8.78
C ARG A 33 -13.38 -8.47 -8.35
N ARG A 34 -13.03 -7.68 -7.31
CA ARG A 34 -13.82 -6.50 -6.91
C ARG A 34 -13.94 -5.50 -8.06
N LYS A 35 -12.86 -5.16 -8.76
CA LYS A 35 -12.93 -4.27 -9.94
C LYS A 35 -13.86 -4.82 -11.02
N PHE A 36 -13.88 -6.13 -11.26
CA PHE A 36 -14.83 -6.76 -12.20
C PHE A 36 -16.27 -6.82 -11.66
N SER A 37 -16.46 -6.96 -10.35
CA SER A 37 -17.76 -6.94 -9.69
C SER A 37 -18.40 -5.55 -9.68
N ILE A 38 -17.61 -4.46 -9.62
CA ILE A 38 -18.16 -3.09 -9.74
C ILE A 38 -18.79 -2.88 -11.13
N PHE A 39 -18.34 -3.59 -12.16
CA PHE A 39 -19.00 -3.60 -13.48
C PHE A 39 -20.30 -4.43 -13.53
N SER A 40 -20.60 -5.21 -12.48
CA SER A 40 -21.76 -6.07 -12.33
C SER A 40 -22.41 -5.77 -10.98
N MET A 41 -23.23 -4.71 -10.94
CA MET A 41 -23.97 -4.22 -9.76
C MET A 41 -24.24 -5.29 -8.70
N ASP A 42 -23.49 -5.23 -7.59
CA ASP A 42 -23.91 -5.55 -6.22
C ASP A 42 -22.76 -5.17 -5.28
N GLU A 43 -23.02 -4.20 -4.40
CA GLU A 43 -22.10 -3.67 -3.40
C GLU A 43 -22.12 -4.52 -2.13
N GLU A 44 -20.95 -5.03 -1.73
CA GLU A 44 -20.68 -5.37 -0.33
C GLU A 44 -19.35 -4.73 0.08
N ASP A 45 -19.48 -3.62 0.81
CA ASP A 45 -18.38 -2.92 1.47
C ASP A 45 -17.84 -3.77 2.62
N GLU A 46 -16.79 -4.55 2.33
CA GLU A 46 -15.96 -5.17 3.36
C GLU A 46 -14.71 -4.30 3.56
N GLU A 47 -14.75 -3.50 4.62
CA GLU A 47 -13.65 -2.73 5.21
C GLU A 47 -12.37 -3.57 5.26
N GLY A 48 -11.39 -3.17 4.46
CA GLY A 48 -10.09 -3.83 4.39
C GLY A 48 -9.17 -3.34 5.50
N ASN A 49 -8.89 -4.23 6.46
CA ASN A 49 -7.90 -4.12 7.52
C ASN A 49 -6.75 -3.14 7.22
N THR A 50 -6.71 -2.06 7.99
CA THR A 50 -5.55 -1.18 8.12
C THR A 50 -4.42 -1.98 8.76
N PHE A 51 -3.29 -2.13 8.06
CA PHE A 51 -2.06 -2.61 8.70
C PHE A 51 -1.52 -1.48 9.57
N GLU A 52 -1.99 -1.43 10.82
CA GLU A 52 -1.38 -0.62 11.88
C GLU A 52 -0.11 -1.34 12.38
N ILE A 53 0.97 -0.58 12.47
CA ILE A 53 2.28 -1.00 12.98
C ILE A 53 2.54 0.02 14.06
N ALA A 54 2.38 -0.39 15.31
CA ALA A 54 2.59 0.47 16.45
C ALA A 54 4.09 0.82 16.57
N ASP A 55 4.38 2.08 16.88
CA ASP A 55 5.71 2.56 17.24
C ASP A 55 5.83 2.46 18.78
N PRO A 56 6.71 1.58 19.34
CA PRO A 56 6.75 1.31 20.77
C PRO A 56 7.26 2.46 21.66
N ASP A 57 7.91 3.49 21.10
CA ASP A 57 8.77 4.41 21.87
C ASP A 57 8.44 5.92 21.71
N SER A 58 7.18 6.32 21.52
CA SER A 58 6.84 7.73 21.22
C SER A 58 6.20 8.47 22.41
N PRO A 59 6.90 9.43 23.07
CA PRO A 59 6.39 10.13 24.26
C PRO A 59 5.69 11.47 23.98
N ASN A 60 5.20 11.75 22.75
CA ASN A 60 4.57 13.05 22.44
C ASN A 60 3.21 12.91 21.69
N PRO A 61 2.07 13.24 22.33
CA PRO A 61 0.72 13.08 21.76
C PRO A 61 0.44 13.98 20.55
N GLU A 62 1.09 15.14 20.44
CA GLU A 62 0.93 16.02 19.27
C GLU A 62 1.63 15.44 18.03
N MET A 63 2.81 14.87 18.23
CA MET A 63 3.59 14.21 17.19
C MET A 63 2.93 12.90 16.74
N GLU A 64 2.33 12.15 17.66
CA GLU A 64 1.47 10.99 17.37
C GLU A 64 0.31 11.35 16.46
N SER A 65 -0.42 12.44 16.76
CA SER A 65 -1.54 12.90 15.91
C SER A 65 -1.08 13.27 14.50
N MET A 66 0.04 13.98 14.38
CA MET A 66 0.57 14.40 13.08
C MET A 66 1.14 13.22 12.26
N LYS A 67 1.81 12.26 12.93
CA LYS A 67 2.25 10.98 12.34
C LYS A 67 1.06 10.13 11.90
N GLY A 68 0.01 10.03 12.72
CA GLY A 68 -1.22 9.30 12.42
C GLY A 68 -1.94 9.85 11.20
N GLN A 69 -2.05 11.18 11.09
CA GLN A 69 -2.61 11.83 9.90
C GLN A 69 -1.78 11.56 8.64
N THR A 70 -0.45 11.67 8.74
CA THR A 70 0.46 11.37 7.62
C THR A 70 0.32 9.92 7.17
N ARG A 71 0.27 8.98 8.12
CA ARG A 71 0.09 7.55 7.85
C ARG A 71 -1.25 7.28 7.17
N ALA A 72 -2.33 7.84 7.68
CA ALA A 72 -3.66 7.69 7.09
C ALA A 72 -3.71 8.21 5.65
N ARG A 73 -3.03 9.33 5.36
CA ARG A 73 -2.90 9.89 4.00
C ARG A 73 -2.16 8.94 3.07
N VAL A 74 -1.00 8.42 3.48
CA VAL A 74 -0.25 7.45 2.68
C VAL A 74 -1.08 6.19 2.44
N GLN A 75 -1.80 5.69 3.46
CA GLN A 75 -2.69 4.53 3.30
C GLN A 75 -3.82 4.81 2.30
N ALA A 76 -4.40 6.01 2.30
CA ALA A 76 -5.41 6.40 1.33
C ALA A 76 -4.83 6.41 -0.10
N MET A 77 -3.70 7.08 -0.31
CA MET A 77 -3.04 7.15 -1.64
C MET A 77 -2.61 5.76 -2.14
N LEU A 78 -2.15 4.88 -1.25
CA LEU A 78 -1.85 3.50 -1.62
C LEU A 78 -3.08 2.76 -2.15
N LYS A 79 -4.29 3.04 -1.65
CA LYS A 79 -5.52 2.39 -2.12
C LYS A 79 -5.81 2.71 -3.59
N ASP A 80 -5.39 3.87 -4.07
CA ASP A 80 -5.63 4.34 -5.45
C ASP A 80 -4.69 3.69 -6.47
N LEU A 81 -3.54 3.17 -6.02
CA LEU A 81 -2.62 2.43 -6.89
C LEU A 81 -3.23 1.13 -7.43
N ASP A 82 -2.75 0.69 -8.60
CA ASP A 82 -3.02 -0.67 -9.07
C ASP A 82 -2.58 -1.70 -8.03
N ALA A 83 -3.35 -2.80 -7.90
CA ALA A 83 -3.14 -3.81 -6.86
C ALA A 83 -1.72 -4.40 -6.90
N THR A 84 -1.14 -4.55 -8.09
CA THR A 84 0.21 -5.07 -8.27
C THR A 84 1.27 -4.05 -7.88
N ASP A 85 1.05 -2.78 -8.22
CA ASP A 85 1.96 -1.67 -7.91
C ASP A 85 1.97 -1.42 -6.39
N ARG A 86 0.80 -1.43 -5.77
CA ARG A 86 0.64 -1.39 -4.31
C ARG A 86 1.35 -2.53 -3.61
N ALA A 87 1.18 -3.77 -4.09
CA ALA A 87 1.85 -4.93 -3.51
C ALA A 87 3.39 -4.80 -3.60
N ALA A 88 3.91 -4.33 -4.74
CA ALA A 88 5.34 -4.11 -4.92
C ALA A 88 5.88 -3.03 -3.96
N ILE A 89 5.16 -1.92 -3.78
CA ILE A 89 5.50 -0.88 -2.80
C ILE A 89 5.51 -1.45 -1.37
N ILE A 90 4.47 -2.17 -0.97
CA ILE A 90 4.39 -2.76 0.38
C ILE A 90 5.54 -3.74 0.61
N MET A 91 5.77 -4.68 -0.30
CA MET A 91 6.88 -5.64 -0.17
C MET A 91 8.23 -4.94 -0.07
N ARG A 92 8.43 -3.86 -0.84
CA ARG A 92 9.70 -3.12 -0.87
C ARG A 92 9.96 -2.30 0.39
N TYR A 93 8.97 -1.61 0.91
CA TYR A 93 9.16 -0.59 1.96
C TYR A 93 8.74 -1.05 3.36
N TRP A 94 7.89 -2.09 3.47
CA TRP A 94 7.47 -2.63 4.78
C TRP A 94 8.18 -3.93 5.13
N TYR A 95 8.67 -4.66 4.13
CA TYR A 95 9.24 -5.99 4.33
C TYR A 95 10.65 -6.12 3.74
N ASP A 96 11.22 -5.02 3.23
CA ASP A 96 12.58 -4.92 2.69
C ASP A 96 12.94 -5.95 1.61
N TYR A 97 11.96 -6.39 0.82
CA TYR A 97 12.23 -7.34 -0.26
C TYR A 97 13.16 -6.73 -1.31
N SER A 98 14.05 -7.55 -1.84
CA SER A 98 14.78 -7.26 -3.07
C SER A 98 13.85 -7.28 -4.29
N GLU A 99 14.27 -6.62 -5.38
CA GLU A 99 13.53 -6.67 -6.65
C GLU A 99 13.41 -8.10 -7.19
N ILE A 100 14.37 -8.95 -6.89
CA ILE A 100 14.36 -10.37 -7.25
C ILE A 100 13.27 -11.11 -6.47
N GLU A 101 13.21 -10.93 -5.15
CA GLU A 101 12.19 -11.56 -4.31
C GLU A 101 10.78 -11.09 -4.66
N ILE A 102 10.61 -9.80 -5.00
CA ILE A 102 9.31 -9.28 -5.46
C ILE A 102 8.95 -9.89 -6.83
N ALA A 103 9.91 -10.01 -7.74
CA ALA A 103 9.70 -10.60 -9.06
C ALA A 103 9.24 -12.06 -8.93
N GLU A 104 9.90 -12.85 -8.09
CA GLU A 104 9.50 -14.21 -7.78
C GLU A 104 8.13 -14.27 -7.08
N SER A 105 7.91 -13.39 -6.11
CA SER A 105 6.68 -13.36 -5.30
C SER A 105 5.46 -12.90 -6.07
N LEU A 106 5.60 -12.08 -7.10
CA LEU A 106 4.49 -11.57 -7.91
C LEU A 106 4.43 -12.22 -9.29
N ARG A 107 5.32 -13.18 -9.58
CA ARG A 107 5.47 -13.85 -10.89
C ARG A 107 5.68 -12.83 -12.02
N LEU A 108 6.58 -11.89 -11.79
CA LEU A 108 6.98 -10.83 -12.73
C LEU A 108 8.45 -10.97 -13.10
N THR A 109 8.89 -10.24 -14.12
CA THR A 109 10.32 -10.05 -14.38
C THR A 109 10.88 -8.95 -13.47
N VAL A 110 12.17 -9.00 -13.15
CA VAL A 110 12.86 -7.93 -12.39
C VAL A 110 12.70 -6.57 -13.09
N SER A 111 12.74 -6.54 -14.42
CA SER A 111 12.49 -5.32 -15.20
C SER A 111 11.07 -4.78 -14.98
N ALA A 112 10.06 -5.65 -14.99
CA ALA A 112 8.68 -5.26 -14.70
C ALA A 112 8.53 -4.71 -13.27
N VAL A 113 9.20 -5.32 -12.29
CA VAL A 113 9.20 -4.83 -10.90
C VAL A 113 9.81 -3.42 -10.81
N LYS A 114 10.98 -3.19 -11.45
CA LYS A 114 11.62 -1.88 -11.48
C LYS A 114 10.71 -0.80 -12.08
N SER A 115 10.09 -1.12 -13.23
CA SER A 115 9.16 -0.20 -13.91
C SER A 115 7.94 0.11 -13.04
N ARG A 116 7.33 -0.90 -12.41
CA ARG A 116 6.19 -0.74 -11.51
C ARG A 116 6.54 0.08 -10.28
N LEU A 117 7.65 -0.21 -9.61
CA LEU A 117 8.12 0.56 -8.45
C LEU A 117 8.39 2.03 -8.83
N HIS A 118 9.00 2.28 -9.98
CA HIS A 118 9.25 3.63 -10.47
C HIS A 118 7.93 4.38 -10.72
N ARG A 119 7.00 3.78 -11.46
CA ARG A 119 5.69 4.37 -11.74
C ARG A 119 4.89 4.64 -10.46
N ALA A 120 4.80 3.65 -9.57
CA ALA A 120 4.06 3.76 -8.31
C ALA A 120 4.61 4.90 -7.44
N ARG A 121 5.94 5.04 -7.33
CA ARG A 121 6.56 6.18 -6.63
C ARG A 121 6.19 7.52 -7.26
N LYS A 122 6.23 7.61 -8.59
CA LYS A 122 5.88 8.84 -9.32
C LYS A 122 4.42 9.22 -9.10
N GLU A 123 3.53 8.23 -9.12
CA GLU A 123 2.09 8.41 -8.88
C GLU A 123 1.83 8.88 -7.45
N LEU A 124 2.40 8.22 -6.45
CA LEU A 124 2.32 8.65 -5.05
C LEU A 124 2.88 10.06 -4.84
N ALA A 125 4.01 10.40 -5.48
CA ALA A 125 4.56 11.74 -5.41
C ALA A 125 3.64 12.80 -6.03
N GLY A 126 2.98 12.48 -7.14
CA GLY A 126 1.97 13.34 -7.77
C GLY A 126 0.77 13.57 -6.85
N MET A 127 0.18 12.50 -6.33
CA MET A 127 -0.94 12.57 -5.38
C MET A 127 -0.59 13.39 -4.14
N TRP A 128 0.65 13.25 -3.63
CA TRP A 128 1.12 14.02 -2.49
C TRP A 128 1.17 15.53 -2.77
N GLN A 129 1.71 15.92 -3.92
CA GLN A 129 1.83 17.33 -4.33
C GLN A 129 0.46 17.98 -4.58
N GLU A 130 -0.47 17.25 -5.21
CA GLU A 130 -1.84 17.74 -5.42
C GLU A 130 -2.54 17.99 -4.08
N GLU A 131 -2.38 17.08 -3.12
CA GLU A 131 -3.00 17.22 -1.80
C GLU A 131 -2.38 18.35 -0.98
N GLU A 132 -1.05 18.51 -0.99
CA GLU A 132 -0.39 19.67 -0.37
C GLU A 132 -0.92 20.99 -0.95
N THR A 133 -1.06 21.05 -2.28
CA THR A 133 -1.62 22.23 -2.96
C THR A 133 -3.06 22.50 -2.51
N ARG A 134 -3.90 21.48 -2.39
CA ARG A 134 -5.29 21.60 -1.87
C ARG A 134 -5.34 22.09 -0.43
N VAL A 135 -4.47 21.56 0.44
CA VAL A 135 -4.40 21.97 1.86
C VAL A 135 -3.96 23.43 1.97
N HIS A 136 -2.93 23.83 1.20
CA HIS A 136 -2.46 25.22 1.16
C HIS A 136 -3.52 26.19 0.62
N ALA A 137 -4.25 25.80 -0.44
CA ALA A 137 -5.34 26.60 -0.99
C ALA A 137 -6.48 26.79 0.02
N LYS A 138 -6.89 25.71 0.72
CA LYS A 138 -7.90 25.81 1.80
C LYS A 138 -7.45 26.76 2.90
N ARG A 139 -6.20 26.67 3.37
CA ARG A 139 -5.68 27.58 4.41
C ARG A 139 -5.75 29.05 3.99
N ARG A 140 -5.37 29.38 2.76
CA ARG A 140 -5.48 30.75 2.20
C ARG A 140 -6.92 31.25 2.08
N THR A 141 -7.90 30.36 1.94
CA THR A 141 -9.32 30.74 1.81
C THR A 141 -9.91 31.20 3.16
N TYR A 142 -9.30 30.80 4.28
CA TYR A 142 -9.71 31.21 5.63
C TYR A 142 -8.87 32.37 6.19
N GLU A 143 -7.92 32.89 5.42
CA GLU A 143 -7.29 34.18 5.73
C GLU A 143 -8.30 35.28 5.42
N SER A 144 -9.02 35.72 6.44
CA SER A 144 -9.93 36.87 6.35
C SER A 144 -9.17 38.05 5.74
N PRO A 145 -9.75 38.81 4.78
CA PRO A 145 -9.11 40.03 4.29
C PRO A 145 -8.85 40.91 5.51
N ALA A 146 -7.57 41.14 5.81
CA ALA A 146 -7.19 42.08 6.84
C ALA A 146 -7.76 43.45 6.41
N PHE A 147 -8.73 43.95 7.18
CA PHE A 147 -9.11 45.35 7.18
C PHE A 147 -8.05 46.16 7.93
#